data_AF-A0A223MX52-F1
#
_entry.id   AF-A0A223MX52-F1
#
_cell.length_a   1.000
_cell.length_b   1.000
_cell.length_c   1.000
_cell.angle_alpha   90.00
_cell.angle_beta   90.00
_cell.angle_gamma   90.00
#
_symmetry.space_group_name_H-M   'P 1'
#
loop_
_entity.id
_entity.type
_entity.pdbx_description
1 polymer ?
#
loop_
_entity_poly.entity_id
_entity_poly.type
_entity_poly.pdbx_seq_one_letter_code
_entity_poly.pdbx_strand_id
1 'polypeptide(L)' 'MKRDAFGICLSRDMLFNHLQSTFTHVRAYEEITTESNDDLRVLLAFPQMSGKDVLTTMQGSKKLVWRADYFCPSHHKY' A
#
# COMPACT_ATOMS: atom_id res chain seq x y z
N MET A 1 -0.24 -8.05 8.52
CA MET A 1 0.17 -7.78 7.13
C MET A 1 -0.20 -8.98 6.27
N LYS A 2 -1.26 -8.88 5.45
CA LYS A 2 -1.73 -9.97 4.57
C LYS A 2 -1.25 -9.74 3.13
N ARG A 3 -1.14 -10.79 2.33
CA ARG A 3 -0.76 -10.72 0.91
C ARG A 3 -1.86 -11.33 0.05
N ASP A 4 -2.16 -10.72 -1.09
CA ASP A 4 -3.05 -11.25 -2.13
C ASP A 4 -2.33 -11.30 -3.49
N ALA A 5 -3.09 -11.59 -4.56
CA ALA A 5 -2.57 -11.66 -5.92
C ALA A 5 -1.92 -10.36 -6.41
N PHE A 6 -2.23 -9.21 -5.79
CA PHE A 6 -1.72 -7.89 -6.14
C PHE A 6 -0.60 -7.39 -5.22
N GLY A 7 -0.23 -8.16 -4.19
CA GLY A 7 0.86 -7.87 -3.28
C GLY A 7 0.43 -7.78 -1.82
N ILE A 8 1.25 -7.11 -1.01
CA ILE A 8 1.05 -6.91 0.43
C ILE A 8 -0.04 -5.86 0.63
N CYS A 9 -1.13 -6.20 1.31
CA CYS A 9 -2.22 -5.27 1.63
C CYS A 9 -1.73 -4.22 2.64
N LEU A 10 -1.76 -2.94 2.23
CA LEU A 10 -1.39 -1.83 3.09
C LEU A 10 -2.66 -1.22 3.71
N SER A 11 -2.80 -1.35 5.02
CA SER A 11 -3.84 -0.69 5.81
C SER A 11 -3.22 0.37 6.72
N ARG A 12 -4.02 1.34 7.15
CA ARG A 12 -3.58 2.39 8.08
C ARG A 12 -2.98 1.79 9.35
N ASP A 13 -3.70 0.87 10.01
CA ASP A 13 -3.24 0.24 11.26
C ASP A 13 -1.92 -0.52 11.08
N MET A 14 -1.74 -1.18 9.94
CA MET A 14 -0.49 -1.87 9.65
C MET A 14 0.66 -0.87 9.50
N LEU A 15 0.46 0.19 8.72
CA LEU A 15 1.50 1.19 8.49
C LEU A 15 1.87 1.97 9.75
N PHE A 16 0.93 2.20 10.67
CA PHE A 16 1.21 2.83 11.98
C PHE A 16 2.23 2.03 12.80
N ASN A 17 2.26 0.71 12.67
CA ASN A 17 3.26 -0.15 13.33
C ASN A 17 4.59 -0.25 12.56
N HIS A 18 4.64 0.28 11.33
CA HIS A 18 5.77 0.13 10.40
C HIS A 18 6.20 1.47 9.78
N LEU A 19 6.04 2.59 10.51
CA LEU A 19 6.28 3.94 10.01
C LEU A 19 7.65 4.14 9.37
N GLN A 20 8.69 3.56 9.98
CA GLN A 20 10.09 3.68 9.53
C GLN A 20 10.51 2.59 8.54
N SER A 21 9.69 1.57 8.34
CA SER A 21 9.99 0.51 7.37
C SER A 21 9.73 0.99 5.96
N THR A 22 10.39 0.33 5.01
CA THR A 22 10.31 0.68 3.59
C THR A 22 9.44 -0.33 2.85
N PHE A 23 8.55 0.16 1.99
CA PHE A 23 7.74 -0.63 1.08
C PHE A 23 8.17 -0.32 -0.36
N THR A 24 8.33 -1.34 -1.19
CA THR A 24 8.72 -1.15 -2.60
C THR A 24 7.62 -1.61 -3.55
N HIS A 25 7.60 -1.00 -4.74
CA HIS A 25 6.56 -1.15 -5.75
C HIS A 25 5.16 -0.91 -5.16
N VAL A 26 5.00 0.22 -4.47
CA VAL A 26 3.74 0.61 -3.86
C VAL A 26 2.76 1.03 -4.95
N ARG A 27 1.57 0.44 -4.96
CA ARG A 27 0.50 0.73 -5.93
C ARG A 27 -0.78 1.08 -5.18
N ALA A 28 -1.51 2.07 -5.69
CA ALA A 28 -2.85 2.41 -5.23
C ALA A 28 -3.83 2.14 -6.37
N TYR A 29 -4.83 1.31 -6.11
CA TYR A 29 -5.85 0.91 -7.07
C TYR A 29 -7.18 1.59 -6.76
N GLU A 30 -7.90 1.94 -7.81
CA GLU A 30 -9.31 2.22 -7.76
C GLU A 30 -10.08 0.91 -7.99
N GLU A 31 -11.08 0.65 -7.13
CA GLU A 31 -12.06 -0.42 -7.35
C GLU A 31 -12.99 0.03 -8.47
N ILE A 32 -12.97 -0.69 -9.60
CA ILE A 32 -13.95 -0.50 -10.66
C ILE A 32 -15.07 -1.50 -10.41
N THR A 33 -16.12 -1.07 -9.71
CA THR A 33 -17.34 -1.86 -9.60
C THR A 33 -18.06 -1.87 -10.94
N THR A 34 -17.84 -2.90 -11.75
CA THR A 34 -18.77 -3.28 -12.82
C THR A 34 -19.56 -4.49 -12.37
N GLU A 35 -20.80 -4.64 -12.84
CA GLU A 35 -21.77 -5.65 -12.38
C GLU A 35 -21.31 -7.11 -12.49
N SER A 36 -20.12 -7.38 -13.04
CA SER A 36 -19.61 -8.72 -13.33
C SER A 36 -18.11 -8.94 -13.05
N ASN A 37 -17.34 -7.94 -12.60
CA ASN A 37 -15.92 -8.16 -12.30
C ASN A 37 -15.33 -7.15 -11.31
N ASP A 38 -14.63 -7.65 -10.28
CA ASP A 38 -13.84 -6.84 -9.34
C ASP A 38 -12.48 -6.51 -9.97
N ASP A 39 -12.49 -5.63 -10.98
CA ASP A 39 -11.26 -5.19 -11.63
C ASP A 39 -10.64 -4.01 -10.86
N LEU A 40 -9.33 -4.14 -10.58
CA LEU A 40 -8.54 -3.11 -9.93
C LEU A 40 -7.73 -2.34 -10.97
N ARG A 41 -7.94 -1.02 -11.04
CA ARG A 41 -7.14 -0.14 -11.91
C ARG A 41 -6.09 0.60 -11.11
N VAL A 42 -4.83 0.47 -11.50
CA VAL A 42 -3.72 1.25 -10.91
C VAL A 42 -3.95 2.73 -11.19
N LEU A 43 -4.04 3.54 -10.12
CA LEU A 43 -4.13 4.99 -10.20
C LEU A 43 -2.79 5.65 -9.84
N LEU A 44 -2.09 5.10 -8.85
CA LEU A 44 -0.79 5.59 -8.40
C LEU A 44 0.20 4.44 -8.31
N ALA A 45 1.46 4.71 -8.66
CA ALA A 45 2.56 3.76 -8.52
C ALA A 45 3.81 4.50 -8.06
N PHE A 46 4.46 3.95 -7.03
CA PHE A 46 5.68 4.49 -6.44
C PHE A 46 6.71 3.36 -6.33
N PRO A 47 7.94 3.57 -6.83
CA PRO A 47 9.00 2.56 -6.70
C PRO A 47 9.29 2.19 -5.24
N GLN A 48 9.22 3.17 -4.34
CA GLN A 48 9.52 2.99 -2.93
C GLN A 48 8.86 4.09 -2.08
N MET A 49 8.37 3.73 -0.89
CA MET A 49 7.85 4.67 0.11
C MET A 49 8.12 4.14 1.52
N SER A 50 8.35 5.02 2.49
CA SER A 50 8.30 4.60 3.91
C SER A 50 6.86 4.36 4.35
N GLY A 51 6.65 3.63 5.45
CA GLY A 51 5.31 3.45 6.03
C GLY A 51 4.62 4.78 6.35
N LYS A 52 5.40 5.77 6.82
CA LYS A 52 4.94 7.15 7.07
C LYS A 52 4.50 7.85 5.78
N ASP A 53 5.27 7.71 4.71
CA ASP A 53 4.92 8.34 3.42
C ASP A 53 3.63 7.76 2.88
N VAL A 54 3.48 6.42 2.90
CA VAL A 54 2.24 5.76 2.43
C VAL A 54 1.03 6.27 3.22
N LEU A 55 1.12 6.34 4.56
CA LEU A 55 0.04 6.87 5.40
C LEU A 55 -0.33 8.32 5.07
N THR A 56 0.68 9.14 4.83
CA THR A 56 0.49 10.56 4.49
C THR A 56 -0.21 10.66 3.13
N THR A 57 0.21 9.88 2.14
CA THR A 57 -0.44 9.86 0.82
C THR A 57 -1.85 9.29 0.84
N MET A 58 -2.16 8.39 1.79
CA MET A 58 -3.52 7.88 1.99
C MET A 58 -4.53 8.94 2.48
N GLN A 59 -4.10 10.14 2.91
CA GLN A 59 -4.99 11.17 3.48
C GLN A 59 -5.95 11.83 2.46
N GLY A 60 -5.97 11.38 1.20
CA GLY A 60 -6.96 11.83 0.20
C GLY A 60 -8.39 11.34 0.47
N SER A 61 -9.37 12.00 -0.16
CA SER A 61 -10.81 11.68 -0.06
C SER A 61 -11.23 10.42 -0.82
N LYS A 62 -10.40 9.97 -1.79
CA LYS A 62 -10.69 8.79 -2.61
C LYS A 62 -10.33 7.51 -1.84
N LYS A 63 -11.29 6.59 -1.73
CA LYS A 63 -11.05 5.25 -1.19
C LYS A 63 -10.26 4.45 -2.23
N LEU A 64 -8.99 4.21 -1.95
CA LEU A 64 -8.08 3.43 -2.79
C LEU A 64 -7.64 2.16 -2.05
N VAL A 65 -7.38 1.12 -2.82
CA VAL A 65 -6.80 -0.14 -2.33
C VAL A 65 -5.29 -0.05 -2.49
N TRP A 66 -4.53 -0.23 -1.41
CA TRP A 66 -3.08 -0.05 -1.46
C TRP A 66 -2.34 -1.39 -1.35
N ARG A 67 -1.32 -1.57 -2.20
CA ARG A 67 -0.45 -2.76 -2.22
C ARG A 67 1.02 -2.38 -2.29
N ALA A 68 1.89 -3.28 -1.85
CA ALA A 68 3.33 -3.24 -2.12
C ALA A 68 3.83 -4.64 -2.53
N ASP A 69 4.83 -4.74 -3.40
CA ASP A 69 5.39 -6.05 -3.74
C ASP A 69 6.29 -6.58 -2.62
N TYR A 70 6.99 -5.68 -1.91
CA TYR A 70 7.96 -6.01 -0.87
C TYR A 70 7.88 -5.09 0.34
N PHE A 71 8.26 -5.66 1.49
CA PHE A 71 8.42 -4.99 2.77
C PHE A 71 9.85 -5.18 3.27
N CYS A 72 10.53 -4.08 3.58
CA CYS A 72 11.88 -4.03 4.10
C CYS A 72 11.83 -3.47 5.52
N PRO A 73 12.05 -4.32 6.56
CA PRO A 73 12.07 -3.86 7.94
C PRO A 73 13.15 -2.80 8.17
N SER A 74 12.83 -1.76 8.92
CA SER A 74 13.83 -0.83 9.43
C SER A 74 14.71 -1.54 10.45
N HIS A 75 15.93 -1.89 10.07
CA HIS A 75 16.89 -2.48 10.99
C HIS A 75 17.50 -1.37 11.85
N HIS A 76 16.89 -1.08 13.00
CA HIS A 76 17.64 -0.49 14.10
C HIS A 76 18.49 -1.60 14.74
N LYS A 77 19.69 -1.82 14.19
CA LYS A 77 20.74 -2.51 14.95
C LYS A 77 21.22 -1.53 16.02
N TYR A 78 20.78 -1.75 17.26
CA TYR A 78 21.54 -1.30 18.42
C TYR A 78 22.50 -2.43 18.81
#